data_AF-A0A2S9ZU84-F1
#
_entry.id   AF-A0A2S9ZU84-F1
#
_cell.length_a   1.000
_cell.length_b   1.000
_cell.length_c   1.000
_cell.angle_alpha   90.00
_cell.angle_beta   90.00
_cell.angle_gamma   90.00
#
_symmetry.space_group_name_H-M   'P 1'
#
loop_
_entity.id
_entity.type
_entity.pdbx_description
1 polymer ?
#
loop_
_entity_poly.entity_id
_entity_poly.type
_entity_poly.pdbx_seq_one_letter_code
_entity_poly.pdbx_strand_id
1 'polypeptide(L)'
;MGKIIFYMPTPTSDARAWMEYGEMTDEDGNFSDNIMHRKNHRWIQHLATTKDKEAIQIWYQKGVTINELVNISNDDQIYIRGHGFPGKEHITMAKCWGTVVGHRFVVDRLKENGLPKTFTGKIKCYNCNSASWVNGQRSFAQALADYMYGWGYDKCTYYGYRGKLDSYYKNGFDGIHKYIRGGNFTDGVCRASDARVQIKPQDLNPPQYASISGLKKPITE
;
A
#
# COMPACT_ATOMS: atom_id res chain seq x y z
N MET A 1 -8.41 -15.08 -13.72
CA MET A 1 -7.86 -14.99 -12.34
C MET A 1 -7.32 -13.57 -12.18
N GLY A 2 -7.71 -12.83 -11.13
CA GLY A 2 -7.28 -11.43 -10.98
C GLY A 2 -5.80 -11.30 -10.60
N LYS A 3 -5.13 -10.29 -11.16
CA LYS A 3 -3.72 -9.97 -10.89
C LYS A 3 -3.56 -9.12 -9.62
N ILE A 4 -2.36 -9.13 -9.07
CA ILE A 4 -2.00 -8.29 -7.91
C ILE A 4 -1.12 -7.12 -8.38
N ILE A 5 -1.52 -5.89 -8.08
CA ILE A 5 -0.79 -4.68 -8.42
C ILE A 5 -0.13 -4.11 -7.16
N PHE A 6 1.19 -4.09 -7.10
CA PHE A 6 1.93 -3.34 -6.08
C PHE A 6 2.07 -1.89 -6.54
N TYR A 7 1.17 -1.04 -6.04
CA TYR A 7 1.17 0.37 -6.39
C TYR A 7 2.07 1.16 -5.44
N MET A 8 3.08 1.81 -6.03
CA MET A 8 3.97 2.76 -5.37
C MET A 8 3.46 4.17 -5.65
N PRO A 9 3.00 4.89 -4.63
CA PRO A 9 2.45 6.22 -4.83
C PRO A 9 3.53 7.27 -5.11
N THR A 10 4.81 6.95 -5.19
CA THR A 10 5.88 7.87 -5.60
C THR A 10 6.44 7.51 -6.97
N PRO A 11 7.05 8.47 -7.69
CA PRO A 11 7.76 8.15 -8.92
C PRO A 11 9.05 7.41 -8.63
N THR A 12 9.62 6.76 -9.64
CA THR A 12 10.93 6.11 -9.55
C THR A 12 12.07 7.10 -9.32
N SER A 13 11.86 8.39 -9.58
CA SER A 13 12.79 9.47 -9.22
C SER A 13 12.85 9.77 -7.72
N ASP A 14 11.92 9.25 -6.91
CA ASP A 14 12.09 9.20 -5.47
C ASP A 14 13.10 8.10 -5.12
N ALA A 15 14.37 8.49 -5.06
CA ALA A 15 15.47 7.55 -4.87
C ALA A 15 15.31 6.72 -3.58
N ARG A 16 14.73 7.27 -2.52
CA ARG A 16 14.55 6.55 -1.24
C ARG A 16 13.48 5.48 -1.35
N ALA A 17 12.36 5.82 -1.99
CA ALA A 17 11.30 4.85 -2.27
C ALA A 17 11.78 3.76 -3.23
N TRP A 18 12.47 4.16 -4.31
CA TRP A 18 13.05 3.25 -5.29
C TRP A 18 14.06 2.32 -4.67
N MET A 19 14.98 2.82 -3.84
CA MET A 19 15.90 2.01 -3.07
C MET A 19 15.14 0.97 -2.23
N GLU A 20 14.17 1.37 -1.42
CA GLU A 20 13.52 0.42 -0.51
C GLU A 20 12.68 -0.66 -1.21
N TYR A 21 11.89 -0.29 -2.21
CA TYR A 21 10.97 -1.25 -2.82
C TYR A 21 11.44 -1.82 -4.15
N GLY A 22 12.33 -1.10 -4.82
CA GLY A 22 12.89 -1.42 -6.12
C GLY A 22 14.31 -1.98 -6.09
N GLU A 23 15.07 -1.87 -4.99
CA GLU A 23 16.49 -2.32 -4.95
C GLU A 23 16.91 -3.09 -3.68
N MET A 24 16.31 -2.83 -2.51
CA MET A 24 16.68 -3.50 -1.26
C MET A 24 16.35 -4.99 -1.27
N THR A 25 17.22 -5.75 -0.61
CA THR A 25 17.18 -7.22 -0.55
C THR A 25 16.56 -7.79 0.72
N ASP A 26 16.65 -7.03 1.81
CA ASP A 26 16.17 -7.40 3.14
C ASP A 26 15.60 -6.19 3.91
N GLU A 27 15.37 -6.36 5.22
CA GLU A 27 14.87 -5.29 6.09
C GLU A 27 15.99 -4.42 6.68
N ASP A 28 17.26 -4.83 6.52
CA ASP A 28 18.43 -4.18 7.12
C ASP A 28 19.05 -3.13 6.18
N GLY A 29 18.52 -3.02 4.97
CA GLY A 29 18.92 -2.01 4.00
C GLY A 29 20.02 -2.48 3.05
N ASN A 30 20.27 -3.79 2.95
CA ASN A 30 21.27 -4.31 2.03
C ASN A 30 20.78 -4.21 0.58
N PHE A 31 21.65 -3.78 -0.32
CA PHE A 31 21.37 -3.61 -1.75
C PHE A 31 21.94 -4.79 -2.56
N SER A 32 21.30 -5.09 -3.68
CA SER A 32 21.87 -6.00 -4.68
C SER A 32 21.58 -5.50 -6.08
N ASP A 33 22.58 -5.63 -6.94
CA ASP A 33 22.50 -5.51 -8.39
C ASP A 33 21.57 -6.59 -9.01
N ASN A 34 21.44 -7.74 -8.36
CA ASN A 34 20.59 -8.83 -8.80
C ASN A 34 19.11 -8.53 -8.54
N ILE A 35 18.37 -8.36 -9.63
CA ILE A 35 16.94 -8.04 -9.63
C ILE A 35 16.10 -9.04 -8.82
N MET A 36 16.53 -10.30 -8.76
CA MET A 36 15.83 -11.37 -8.06
C MET A 36 15.75 -11.15 -6.55
N HIS A 37 16.68 -10.39 -5.97
CA HIS A 37 16.73 -10.17 -4.52
C HIS A 37 15.85 -9.00 -4.08
N ARG A 38 15.35 -8.19 -5.02
CA ARG A 38 14.62 -6.96 -4.71
C ARG A 38 13.28 -7.24 -4.04
N LYS A 39 12.91 -6.42 -3.06
CA LYS A 39 11.74 -6.59 -2.17
C LYS A 39 10.42 -6.91 -2.89
N ASN A 40 10.05 -6.12 -3.90
CA ASN A 40 8.85 -6.41 -4.69
C ASN A 40 9.03 -7.60 -5.63
N HIS A 41 10.20 -7.73 -6.25
CA HIS A 41 10.48 -8.80 -7.20
C HIS A 41 10.35 -10.18 -6.52
N ARG A 42 10.89 -10.34 -5.31
CA ARG A 42 10.73 -11.56 -4.50
C ARG A 42 9.27 -11.88 -4.21
N TRP A 43 8.44 -10.85 -3.99
CA TRP A 43 7.00 -11.06 -3.84
C TRP A 43 6.38 -11.56 -5.14
N ILE A 44 6.63 -10.87 -6.25
CA ILE A 44 6.11 -11.25 -7.57
C ILE A 44 6.50 -12.69 -7.90
N GLN A 45 7.78 -13.03 -7.75
CA GLN A 45 8.30 -14.37 -8.02
C GLN A 45 7.63 -15.42 -7.14
N HIS A 46 7.47 -15.17 -5.83
CA HIS A 46 6.78 -16.12 -4.95
C HIS A 46 5.32 -16.34 -5.37
N LEU A 47 4.60 -15.28 -5.73
CA LEU A 47 3.20 -15.40 -6.19
C LEU A 47 3.09 -16.21 -7.47
N ALA A 48 3.96 -15.96 -8.45
CA ALA A 48 3.98 -16.70 -9.70
C ALA A 48 4.33 -18.19 -9.47
N THR A 49 5.43 -18.46 -8.76
CA THR A 49 5.99 -19.82 -8.64
C THR A 49 5.25 -20.73 -7.66
N THR A 50 4.61 -20.17 -6.62
CA THR A 50 4.01 -20.99 -5.54
C THR A 50 2.50 -20.87 -5.43
N LYS A 51 1.91 -19.81 -6.00
CA LYS A 51 0.47 -19.54 -5.90
C LYS A 51 -0.22 -19.49 -7.26
N ASP A 52 0.53 -19.61 -8.36
CA ASP A 52 0.04 -19.43 -9.73
C ASP A 52 -0.72 -18.10 -9.88
N LYS A 53 -0.13 -17.02 -9.35
CA LYS A 53 -0.72 -15.69 -9.36
C LYS A 53 0.17 -14.68 -10.06
N GLU A 54 -0.41 -13.99 -11.03
CA GLU A 54 0.22 -12.84 -11.66
C GLU A 54 0.30 -11.66 -10.69
N ALA A 55 1.46 -11.01 -10.66
CA ALA A 55 1.66 -9.77 -9.92
C ALA A 55 2.62 -8.84 -10.66
N ILE A 56 2.36 -7.53 -10.56
CA ILE A 56 3.17 -6.48 -11.18
C ILE A 56 3.41 -5.37 -10.16
N GLN A 57 4.42 -4.54 -10.43
CA GLN A 57 4.62 -3.29 -9.70
C GLN A 57 4.34 -2.11 -10.62
N ILE A 58 3.66 -1.10 -10.09
CA ILE A 58 3.36 0.15 -10.79
C ILE A 58 3.85 1.29 -9.93
N TRP A 59 4.64 2.19 -10.51
CA TRP A 59 5.10 3.42 -9.87
C TRP A 59 4.27 4.58 -10.39
N TYR A 60 3.97 5.54 -9.51
CA TYR A 60 3.25 6.73 -9.88
C TYR A 60 4.00 7.50 -10.98
N GLN A 61 3.29 7.87 -12.04
CA GLN A 61 3.82 8.69 -13.13
C GLN A 61 2.99 9.97 -13.27
N LYS A 62 3.58 11.13 -12.99
CA LYS A 62 2.88 12.41 -13.05
C LYS A 62 2.41 12.71 -14.48
N GLY A 63 1.13 13.04 -14.64
CA GLY A 63 0.52 13.41 -15.91
C GLY A 63 0.35 12.25 -16.89
N VAL A 64 0.54 11.00 -16.45
CA VAL A 64 0.53 9.82 -17.32
C VAL A 64 -0.54 8.84 -16.85
N THR A 65 -1.38 8.39 -17.77
CA THR A 65 -2.26 7.24 -17.54
C THR A 65 -1.48 5.94 -17.73
N ILE A 66 -1.71 4.98 -16.85
CA ILE A 66 -0.99 3.70 -16.86
C ILE A 66 -1.95 2.62 -17.34
N ASN A 67 -1.61 1.96 -18.44
CA ASN A 67 -2.49 1.01 -19.13
C ASN A 67 -3.02 -0.10 -18.22
N GLU A 68 -2.21 -0.58 -17.27
CA GLU A 68 -2.58 -1.62 -16.34
C GLU A 68 -3.62 -1.18 -15.30
N LEU A 69 -3.69 0.12 -14.99
CA LEU A 69 -4.72 0.69 -14.13
C LEU A 69 -5.98 1.06 -14.92
N VAL A 70 -5.83 1.53 -16.16
CA VAL A 70 -6.95 1.83 -17.06
C VAL A 70 -7.74 0.55 -17.39
N ASN A 71 -7.03 -0.54 -17.71
CA ASN A 71 -7.60 -1.83 -18.09
C ASN A 71 -7.66 -2.81 -16.92
N ILE A 72 -7.77 -2.30 -15.68
CA ILE A 72 -7.84 -3.14 -14.49
C ILE A 72 -9.15 -3.96 -14.47
N SER A 73 -9.07 -5.24 -14.14
CA SER A 73 -10.23 -6.11 -13.98
C SER A 73 -10.78 -6.01 -12.55
N ASN A 74 -12.09 -6.21 -12.37
CA ASN A 74 -12.71 -6.20 -11.04
C ASN A 74 -12.24 -7.35 -10.11
N ASP A 75 -11.63 -8.40 -10.66
CA ASP A 75 -10.99 -9.45 -9.86
C ASP A 75 -9.61 -9.04 -9.34
N ASP A 76 -9.03 -7.97 -9.86
CA ASP A 76 -7.69 -7.51 -9.53
C ASP A 76 -7.64 -6.86 -8.15
N GLN A 77 -6.43 -6.81 -7.60
CA GLN A 77 -6.19 -6.29 -6.27
C GLN A 77 -5.04 -5.31 -6.27
N ILE A 78 -5.30 -4.10 -5.80
CA ILE A 78 -4.29 -3.07 -5.62
C ILE A 78 -3.76 -3.15 -4.20
N TYR A 79 -2.45 -3.25 -4.06
CA TYR A 79 -1.73 -3.18 -2.80
C TYR A 79 -0.98 -1.86 -2.76
N ILE A 80 -1.45 -0.92 -1.96
CA ILE A 80 -0.75 0.34 -1.71
C ILE A 80 0.41 0.08 -0.76
N ARG A 81 1.62 0.34 -1.25
CA ARG A 81 2.88 0.07 -0.54
C ARG A 81 3.39 1.32 0.17
N GLY A 82 4.16 1.12 1.23
CA GLY A 82 4.66 2.17 2.11
C GLY A 82 4.74 1.68 3.57
N HIS A 83 5.30 2.51 4.44
CA HIS A 83 5.28 2.33 5.88
C HIS A 83 4.12 3.09 6.49
N GLY A 84 3.34 2.41 7.31
CA GLY A 84 2.20 2.99 8.01
C GLY A 84 2.46 3.05 9.51
N PHE A 85 1.81 4.01 10.15
CA PHE A 85 1.86 4.20 11.59
C PHE A 85 0.42 4.28 12.13
N PRO A 86 0.16 3.76 13.34
CA PRO A 86 -1.17 3.76 13.91
C PRO A 86 -1.65 5.21 14.12
N GLY A 87 -2.90 5.50 13.78
CA GLY A 87 -3.51 6.84 13.89
C GLY A 87 -2.95 7.90 12.93
N LYS A 88 -2.17 7.50 11.92
CA LYS A 88 -1.66 8.42 10.89
C LYS A 88 -2.41 8.23 9.58
N GLU A 89 -2.75 9.34 8.93
CA GLU A 89 -3.42 9.37 7.62
C GLU A 89 -2.43 9.54 6.45
N HIS A 90 -1.16 9.22 6.68
CA HIS A 90 -0.10 9.21 5.69
C HIS A 90 0.75 7.95 5.81
N ILE A 91 1.50 7.67 4.76
CA ILE A 91 2.53 6.63 4.71
C ILE A 91 3.89 7.25 4.40
N THR A 92 4.95 6.56 4.81
CA THR A 92 6.34 6.93 4.48
C THR A 92 6.90 5.93 3.48
N MET A 93 7.52 6.41 2.41
CA MET A 93 8.00 5.54 1.33
C MET A 93 9.34 4.87 1.58
N ALA A 94 10.01 5.22 2.68
CA ALA A 94 11.15 4.48 3.20
C ALA A 94 11.19 4.55 4.73
N LYS A 95 11.82 3.57 5.42
CA LYS A 95 11.87 3.52 6.90
C LYS A 95 12.44 4.80 7.53
N CYS A 96 13.56 5.28 7.02
CA CYS A 96 14.26 6.46 7.51
C CYS A 96 14.23 7.54 6.43
N TRP A 97 13.76 8.74 6.79
CA TRP A 97 13.74 9.92 5.90
C TRP A 97 13.00 9.72 4.57
N GLY A 98 12.14 8.70 4.45
CA GLY A 98 11.38 8.49 3.22
C GLY A 98 10.38 9.62 2.97
N THR A 99 10.02 9.81 1.70
CA THR A 99 8.96 10.75 1.34
C THR A 99 7.68 10.38 2.04
N VAL A 100 7.07 11.35 2.72
CA VAL A 100 5.76 11.20 3.34
C VAL A 100 4.68 11.50 2.32
N VAL A 101 3.72 10.59 2.18
CA VAL A 101 2.60 10.71 1.24
C VAL A 101 1.29 10.55 2.00
N GLY A 102 0.50 11.62 2.05
CA GLY A 102 -0.85 11.59 2.62
C GLY A 102 -1.82 10.77 1.76
N HIS A 103 -2.85 10.21 2.39
CA HIS A 103 -3.87 9.40 1.72
C HIS A 103 -4.47 10.08 0.48
N ARG A 104 -4.73 11.40 0.55
CA ARG A 104 -5.26 12.17 -0.59
C ARG A 104 -4.37 12.09 -1.82
N PHE A 105 -3.07 12.30 -1.64
CA PHE A 105 -2.12 12.19 -2.74
C PHE A 105 -2.08 10.78 -3.32
N VAL A 106 -2.21 9.73 -2.49
CA VAL A 106 -2.29 8.35 -3.01
C VAL A 106 -3.51 8.19 -3.92
N VAL A 107 -4.67 8.68 -3.49
CA VAL A 107 -5.92 8.62 -4.25
C VAL A 107 -5.88 9.46 -5.52
N ASP A 108 -5.40 10.69 -5.43
CA ASP A 108 -5.26 11.57 -6.59
C ASP A 108 -4.30 10.99 -7.62
N ARG A 109 -3.22 10.34 -7.18
CA ARG A 109 -2.27 9.67 -8.07
C ARG A 109 -2.86 8.42 -8.72
N LEU A 110 -3.68 7.62 -8.01
CA LEU A 110 -4.42 6.51 -8.62
C LEU A 110 -5.39 7.00 -9.70
N LYS A 111 -6.11 8.10 -9.42
CA LYS A 111 -7.00 8.76 -10.39
C LYS A 111 -6.23 9.26 -11.61
N GLU A 112 -5.14 9.99 -11.36
CA GLU A 112 -4.26 10.55 -12.40
C GLU A 112 -3.67 9.46 -13.28
N ASN A 113 -3.29 8.31 -12.70
CA ASN A 113 -2.80 7.16 -13.45
C ASN A 113 -3.91 6.29 -14.07
N GLY A 114 -5.18 6.72 -13.98
CA GLY A 114 -6.27 6.18 -14.80
C GLY A 114 -7.09 5.07 -14.15
N LEU A 115 -7.05 4.90 -12.82
CA LEU A 115 -7.95 3.95 -12.14
C LEU A 115 -9.42 4.32 -12.41
N PRO A 116 -10.23 3.47 -13.08
CA PRO A 116 -11.59 3.82 -13.45
C PRO A 116 -12.52 3.76 -12.23
N LYS A 117 -13.49 4.68 -12.15
CA LYS A 117 -14.52 4.70 -11.08
C LYS A 117 -15.41 3.46 -11.06
N THR A 118 -15.48 2.75 -12.19
CA THR A 118 -16.21 1.48 -12.32
C THR A 118 -15.49 0.31 -11.68
N PHE A 119 -14.23 0.47 -11.24
CA PHE A 119 -13.49 -0.58 -10.56
C PHE A 119 -14.17 -0.96 -9.25
N THR A 120 -14.48 -2.25 -9.10
CA THR A 120 -15.13 -2.81 -7.90
C THR A 120 -14.22 -3.76 -7.12
N GLY A 121 -12.96 -3.90 -7.55
CA GLY A 121 -12.01 -4.81 -6.95
C GLY A 121 -11.49 -4.35 -5.58
N LYS A 122 -10.42 -5.01 -5.13
CA LYS A 122 -9.92 -4.84 -3.76
C LYS A 122 -8.75 -3.86 -3.71
N ILE A 123 -8.83 -2.89 -2.81
CA ILE A 123 -7.73 -1.97 -2.52
C ILE A 123 -7.25 -2.22 -1.10
N LYS A 124 -5.99 -2.63 -0.98
CA LYS A 124 -5.38 -3.05 0.28
C LYS A 124 -4.23 -2.11 0.63
N CYS A 125 -4.39 -1.40 1.73
CA CYS A 125 -3.34 -0.59 2.33
C CYS A 125 -2.32 -1.51 3.02
N TYR A 126 -1.44 -2.16 2.24
CA TYR A 126 -0.40 -3.06 2.74
C TYR A 126 0.76 -2.27 3.34
N ASN A 127 0.46 -1.63 4.47
CA ASN A 127 1.36 -0.84 5.29
C ASN A 127 1.08 -1.16 6.77
N CYS A 128 2.11 -1.11 7.60
CA CYS A 128 2.01 -1.45 9.03
C CYS A 128 0.90 -0.62 9.70
N ASN A 129 0.09 -1.24 10.56
CA ASN A 129 -0.93 -0.56 11.35
C ASN A 129 -1.92 0.31 10.55
N SER A 130 -2.12 0.02 9.27
CA SER A 130 -2.96 0.82 8.38
C SER A 130 -4.43 0.84 8.75
N ALA A 131 -4.89 -0.13 9.57
CA ALA A 131 -6.24 -0.17 10.14
C ALA A 131 -6.30 0.20 11.63
N SER A 132 -5.18 0.63 12.23
CA SER A 132 -5.10 0.94 13.67
C SER A 132 -5.41 2.41 13.93
N TRP A 133 -6.47 2.67 14.69
CA TRP A 133 -6.82 4.01 15.21
C TRP A 133 -6.08 4.28 16.51
N VAL A 134 -5.80 5.55 16.82
CA VAL A 134 -5.12 5.95 18.08
C VAL A 134 -5.78 7.20 18.63
N ASN A 135 -6.29 7.18 19.86
CA ASN A 135 -6.86 8.36 20.54
C ASN A 135 -7.87 9.14 19.67
N GLY A 136 -8.75 8.41 18.98
CA GLY A 136 -9.73 9.00 18.05
C GLY A 136 -9.16 9.44 16.70
N GLN A 137 -7.84 9.42 16.51
CA GLN A 137 -7.19 9.67 15.23
C GLN A 137 -7.43 8.52 14.26
N ARG A 138 -7.87 8.89 13.06
CA ARG A 138 -8.23 7.96 11.98
C ARG A 138 -6.99 7.24 11.44
N SER A 139 -7.19 5.98 11.07
CA SER A 139 -6.15 5.18 10.41
C SER A 139 -5.99 5.54 8.93
N PHE A 140 -4.82 5.29 8.35
CA PHE A 140 -4.54 5.54 6.93
C PHE A 140 -5.55 4.86 6.01
N ALA A 141 -5.88 3.60 6.26
CA ALA A 141 -6.80 2.85 5.40
C ALA A 141 -8.23 3.40 5.48
N GLN A 142 -8.67 3.90 6.63
CA GLN A 142 -9.95 4.59 6.75
C GLN A 142 -9.93 5.90 5.96
N ALA A 143 -8.93 6.76 6.18
CA ALA A 143 -8.84 8.04 5.49
C ALA A 143 -8.76 7.88 3.95
N LEU A 144 -8.01 6.88 3.47
CA LEU A 144 -7.94 6.54 2.06
C LEU A 144 -9.28 6.05 1.51
N ALA A 145 -9.95 5.14 2.22
CA ALA A 145 -11.24 4.58 1.80
C ALA A 145 -12.33 5.65 1.72
N ASP A 146 -12.42 6.53 2.72
CA ASP A 146 -13.39 7.62 2.75
C ASP A 146 -13.17 8.61 1.59
N TYR A 147 -11.91 8.96 1.32
CA TYR A 147 -11.58 9.88 0.23
C TYR A 147 -11.82 9.27 -1.15
N MET A 148 -11.49 7.99 -1.34
CA MET A 148 -11.82 7.25 -2.56
C MET A 148 -13.35 7.19 -2.77
N TYR A 149 -14.09 6.86 -1.72
CA TYR A 149 -15.56 6.78 -1.76
C TYR A 149 -16.17 8.13 -2.18
N GLY A 150 -15.73 9.23 -1.57
CA GLY A 150 -16.17 10.58 -1.93
C GLY A 150 -15.83 11.01 -3.37
N TRP A 151 -14.84 10.37 -4.00
CA TRP A 151 -14.52 10.58 -5.42
C TRP A 151 -15.30 9.68 -6.38
N GLY A 152 -16.19 8.82 -5.87
CA GLY A 152 -17.04 7.92 -6.65
C GLY A 152 -16.46 6.53 -6.89
N TYR A 153 -15.47 6.11 -6.09
CA TYR A 153 -15.02 4.71 -6.02
C TYR A 153 -15.81 3.94 -4.95
N ASP A 154 -17.13 4.07 -5.00
CA ASP A 154 -18.09 3.62 -3.98
C ASP A 154 -18.30 2.10 -3.96
N LYS A 155 -17.91 1.40 -5.02
CA LYS A 155 -18.04 -0.06 -5.18
C LYS A 155 -16.77 -0.85 -4.84
N CYS A 156 -15.65 -0.17 -4.60
CA CYS A 156 -14.40 -0.82 -4.22
C CYS A 156 -14.49 -1.45 -2.82
N THR A 157 -13.75 -2.55 -2.61
CA THR A 157 -13.57 -3.11 -1.26
C THR A 157 -12.22 -2.71 -0.69
N TYR A 158 -12.23 -2.04 0.47
CA TYR A 158 -11.03 -1.53 1.11
C TYR A 158 -10.56 -2.42 2.26
N TYR A 159 -9.24 -2.59 2.39
CA TYR A 159 -8.63 -3.28 3.51
C TYR A 159 -7.45 -2.52 4.08
N GLY A 160 -7.30 -2.58 5.40
CA GLY A 160 -6.06 -2.26 6.11
C GLY A 160 -5.61 -3.44 6.97
N TYR A 161 -4.55 -3.25 7.75
CA TYR A 161 -3.93 -4.27 8.58
C TYR A 161 -3.66 -3.72 9.98
N ARG A 162 -3.85 -4.56 11.00
CA ARG A 162 -3.42 -4.28 12.37
C ARG A 162 -2.03 -4.86 12.61
N GLY A 163 -1.18 -4.13 13.31
CA GLY A 163 0.17 -4.59 13.66
C GLY A 163 1.24 -4.32 12.59
N LYS A 164 2.48 -4.74 12.90
CA LYS A 164 3.65 -4.57 12.04
C LYS A 164 3.67 -5.68 10.98
N LEU A 165 3.57 -5.34 9.69
CA LEU A 165 3.63 -6.32 8.61
C LEU A 165 5.07 -6.73 8.31
N ASP A 166 5.24 -7.98 7.91
CA ASP A 166 6.43 -8.42 7.17
C ASP A 166 6.33 -8.04 5.70
N SER A 167 7.48 -7.67 5.14
CA SER A 167 7.58 -7.42 3.71
C SER A 167 7.78 -8.69 2.89
N TYR A 168 8.34 -9.74 3.51
CA TYR A 168 8.77 -10.97 2.86
C TYR A 168 7.91 -12.16 3.27
N TYR A 169 7.82 -13.15 2.38
CA TYR A 169 7.35 -14.47 2.79
C TYR A 169 8.44 -15.15 3.60
N LYS A 170 8.03 -15.77 4.70
CA LYS A 170 8.92 -16.56 5.57
C LYS A 170 8.22 -17.83 6.01
N ASN A 171 9.01 -18.81 6.43
CA ASN A 171 8.47 -19.97 7.12
C ASN A 171 7.88 -19.53 8.47
N GLY A 172 6.69 -20.02 8.79
CA GLY A 172 6.10 -19.89 10.11
C GLY A 172 5.23 -21.11 10.42
N PHE A 173 4.50 -21.04 11.53
CA PHE A 173 3.69 -22.15 12.04
C PHE A 173 2.67 -22.70 11.02
N ASP A 174 2.18 -21.83 10.15
CA ASP A 174 1.20 -22.19 9.12
C ASP A 174 1.79 -22.31 7.70
N GLY A 175 3.09 -22.54 7.57
CA GLY A 175 3.81 -22.66 6.30
C GLY A 175 4.43 -21.34 5.81
N ILE A 176 4.66 -21.22 4.51
CA ILE A 176 5.29 -20.02 3.93
C ILE A 176 4.24 -18.93 3.70
N HIS A 177 4.25 -17.92 4.57
CA HIS A 177 3.33 -16.79 4.51
C HIS A 177 4.04 -15.47 4.83
N LYS A 178 3.31 -14.36 4.62
CA LYS A 178 3.64 -13.08 5.26
C LYS A 178 2.92 -13.00 6.59
N TYR A 179 3.58 -12.44 7.59
CA TYR A 179 3.07 -12.42 8.96
C TYR A 179 3.00 -11.02 9.54
N ILE A 180 2.31 -10.93 10.69
CA ILE A 180 2.45 -9.82 11.63
C ILE A 180 3.60 -10.10 12.60
N ARG A 181 4.49 -9.13 12.78
CA ARG A 181 5.60 -9.20 13.75
C ARG A 181 5.15 -8.84 15.16
N GLY A 182 5.63 -9.60 16.14
CA GLY A 182 5.59 -9.25 17.55
C GLY A 182 6.85 -8.49 17.95
N GLY A 183 6.72 -7.39 18.68
CA GLY A 183 7.88 -6.67 19.25
C GLY A 183 8.95 -6.27 18.22
N ASN A 184 10.22 -6.41 18.61
CA ASN A 184 11.38 -6.17 17.72
C ASN A 184 11.89 -7.45 17.04
N PHE A 185 11.62 -8.64 17.58
CA PHE A 185 12.25 -9.89 17.10
C PHE A 185 11.37 -11.15 17.27
N THR A 186 10.10 -11.06 17.69
CA THR A 186 9.24 -12.25 17.76
C THR A 186 8.57 -12.51 16.42
N ASP A 187 8.99 -13.59 15.77
CA ASP A 187 8.46 -14.01 14.49
C ASP A 187 6.98 -14.38 14.56
N GLY A 188 6.22 -13.79 13.64
CA GLY A 188 4.93 -14.26 13.16
C GLY A 188 3.86 -14.56 14.20
N VAL A 189 3.26 -13.51 14.78
CA VAL A 189 2.11 -13.64 15.70
C VAL A 189 0.91 -14.29 15.01
N CYS A 190 0.64 -13.91 13.77
CA CYS A 190 -0.39 -14.51 12.90
C CYS A 190 -0.10 -14.17 11.44
N ARG A 191 -0.78 -14.83 10.49
CA ARG A 191 -0.63 -14.46 9.07
C ARG A 191 -1.12 -13.03 8.88
N ALA A 192 -0.50 -12.31 7.94
CA ALA A 192 -0.94 -10.97 7.56
C ALA A 192 -2.41 -10.95 7.09
N SER A 193 -2.91 -12.07 6.54
CA SER A 193 -4.32 -12.23 6.19
C SER A 193 -5.27 -12.14 7.38
N ASP A 194 -4.83 -12.58 8.56
CA ASP A 194 -5.67 -12.76 9.75
C ASP A 194 -5.80 -11.44 10.51
N ALA A 195 -4.78 -10.57 10.41
CA ALA A 195 -4.83 -9.20 10.91
C ALA A 195 -5.41 -8.19 9.90
N ARG A 196 -5.88 -8.66 8.74
CA ARG A 196 -6.50 -7.80 7.73
C ARG A 196 -7.90 -7.42 8.15
N VAL A 197 -8.18 -6.12 8.13
CA VAL A 197 -9.48 -5.55 8.48
C VAL A 197 -10.11 -4.96 7.24
N GLN A 198 -11.35 -5.37 6.94
CA GLN A 198 -12.15 -4.69 5.92
C GLN A 198 -12.57 -3.33 6.43
N ILE A 199 -12.30 -2.29 5.65
CA ILE A 199 -12.65 -0.91 5.96
C ILE A 199 -13.98 -0.61 5.27
N LYS A 200 -14.94 -0.12 6.06
CA LYS A 200 -16.18 0.44 5.53
C LYS A 200 -15.98 1.95 5.39
N PRO A 201 -16.02 2.51 4.18
CA PRO A 201 -15.99 3.95 4.00
C PRO A 201 -17.09 4.61 4.82
N GLN A 202 -16.80 5.79 5.33
CA GLN A 202 -17.75 6.66 6.01
C GLN A 202 -18.07 7.83 5.08
N ASP A 203 -19.35 8.17 4.97
CA ASP A 203 -19.78 9.38 4.28
C ASP A 203 -19.14 10.59 5.00
N LEU A 204 -18.23 11.29 4.33
CA LEU A 204 -17.68 12.53 4.85
C LEU A 204 -18.68 13.65 4.58
N ASN A 205 -18.94 14.49 5.59
CA ASN A 205 -19.74 15.69 5.40
C ASN A 205 -19.04 16.65 4.41
N PRO A 206 -19.75 17.33 3.49
CA PRO A 206 -19.20 18.22 2.47
C PRO A 206 -18.07 19.18 2.92
N PRO A 207 -18.11 19.80 4.13
CA PRO A 207 -17.04 20.67 4.62
C PRO A 207 -15.71 19.97 4.91
N GLN A 208 -15.71 18.64 5.12
CA GLN A 208 -14.51 17.84 5.34
C GLN A 208 -13.76 17.54 4.03
N TYR A 209 -14.36 17.74 2.85
CA TYR A 209 -13.61 17.66 1.60
C TYR A 209 -12.72 18.89 1.40
N ALA A 210 -13.23 20.07 1.76
CA ALA A 210 -12.58 21.37 1.58
C ALA A 210 -11.44 21.64 2.58
N SER A 211 -11.58 21.23 3.85
CA SER A 211 -10.64 21.58 4.93
C SER A 211 -9.33 20.77 4.96
N ILE A 212 -9.26 19.62 4.29
CA ILE A 212 -8.08 18.71 4.35
C ILE A 212 -7.22 18.79 3.06
N SER A 213 -7.40 19.88 2.28
CA SER A 213 -6.55 20.27 1.13
C SER A 213 -5.16 20.82 1.55
N GLY A 214 -4.86 20.79 2.86
CA GLY A 214 -3.81 21.55 3.53
C GLY A 214 -2.40 20.98 3.57
N LEU A 215 -1.96 20.15 2.61
CA LEU A 215 -0.53 19.87 2.44
C LEU A 215 -0.11 20.00 0.97
N LYS A 216 -0.19 21.22 0.43
CA LYS A 216 0.61 21.58 -0.75
C LYS A 216 2.07 21.76 -0.32
N LYS A 217 2.84 20.66 -0.25
CA LYS A 217 4.30 20.53 -0.55
C LYS A 217 4.87 19.27 0.10
N PRO A 218 5.91 18.64 -0.50
CA PRO A 218 6.79 17.75 0.26
C PRO A 218 7.37 18.54 1.42
N ILE A 219 7.31 18.00 2.63
CA ILE A 219 8.04 18.54 3.76
C ILE A 219 9.51 18.23 3.48
N THR A 220 10.21 19.19 2.87
CA THR A 220 11.65 19.29 2.93
C THR A 220 11.99 19.91 4.28
N GLU A 221 12.62 19.14 5.16
CA GLU A 221 13.56 19.72 6.13
C GLU A 221 14.83 20.14 5.38
#